data_AF-A0A135L5Y0-F1
#
_entry.id   AF-A0A135L5Y0-F1
#
_cell.length_a   1.000
_cell.length_b   1.000
_cell.length_c   1.000
_cell.angle_alpha   90.00
_cell.angle_beta   90.00
_cell.angle_gamma   90.00
#
_symmetry.space_group_name_H-M   'P 1'
#
loop_
_entity.id
_entity.type
_entity.pdbx_description
1 polymer ?
#
loop_
_entity_poly.entity_id
_entity_poly.type
_entity_poly.pdbx_seq_one_letter_code
_entity_poly.pdbx_strand_id
1 'polypeptide(L)'
;MELLIELIKKIPFLFLQPMLYIGLILIILQYRRQMILERTLFSSRIHSVPLEVLGSLGYGLIGGVVGSGLMMSLGVVFHPYEMGIVWLITAILIFFHIRFLCLSYAAGILGLLAGIMRLFPTPEIVWLKPFWEMVTQLHIPSLIAIVAILHLIEAFLIRLQAEKTSTPLFIETKRGKLIGGNIFKLFGYYPYF
;
A
#
# COMPACT_ATOMS: atom_id res chain seq x y z
N MET A 1 17.64 19.38 -18.07
CA MET A 1 18.51 19.74 -16.92
C MET A 1 17.69 20.24 -15.74
N GLU A 2 16.68 21.10 -15.95
CA GLU A 2 15.80 21.61 -14.88
C GLU A 2 14.98 20.53 -14.15
N LEU A 3 14.36 19.59 -14.87
CA LEU A 3 13.60 18.48 -14.26
C LEU A 3 14.44 17.60 -13.31
N LEU A 4 15.72 17.38 -13.64
CA LEU A 4 16.63 16.60 -12.80
C LEU A 4 16.93 17.33 -11.48
N ILE A 5 17.10 18.65 -11.54
CA ILE A 5 17.35 19.50 -10.37
C ILE A 5 16.11 19.55 -9.48
N GLU A 6 14.90 19.63 -10.06
CA GLU A 6 13.65 19.55 -9.29
C GLU A 6 13.46 18.21 -8.59
N LEU A 7 13.75 17.10 -9.29
CA LEU A 7 13.71 15.76 -8.70
C LEU A 7 14.63 15.64 -7.49
N ILE A 8 15.88 16.08 -7.63
CA ILE A 8 16.87 16.04 -6.54
C ILE A 8 16.40 16.87 -5.34
N LYS A 9 15.82 18.06 -5.58
CA LYS A 9 15.27 18.92 -4.51
C LYS A 9 14.10 18.29 -3.76
N LYS A 10 13.37 17.35 -4.38
CA LYS A 10 12.24 16.66 -3.75
C LYS A 10 12.64 15.41 -2.94
N ILE A 11 13.88 14.90 -3.09
CA ILE A 11 14.36 13.74 -2.34
C ILE A 11 14.29 13.94 -0.81
N PRO A 12 14.70 15.08 -0.22
CA PRO A 12 14.60 15.29 1.22
C PRO A 12 13.16 15.26 1.74
N PHE A 13 12.20 15.74 0.94
CA PHE A 13 10.77 15.74 1.31
C PHE A 13 10.20 14.32 1.44
N LEU A 14 10.80 13.34 0.78
CA LEU A 14 10.41 11.94 0.96
C LEU A 14 10.58 11.50 2.42
N PHE A 15 11.68 11.87 3.05
CA PHE A 15 11.96 11.51 4.44
C PHE A 15 11.09 12.25 5.44
N LEU A 16 10.33 13.26 5.00
CA LEU A 16 9.36 13.97 5.84
C LEU A 16 7.97 13.33 5.77
N GLN A 17 7.73 12.40 4.85
CA GLN A 17 6.43 11.73 4.70
C GLN A 17 6.19 10.77 5.87
N PRO A 18 5.20 11.01 6.75
CA PRO A 18 4.92 10.14 7.91
C PRO A 18 4.62 8.69 7.50
N MET A 19 4.08 8.53 6.30
CA MET A 19 3.62 7.25 5.78
C MET A 19 4.77 6.33 5.43
N LEU A 20 5.91 6.87 4.96
CA LEU A 20 7.12 6.09 4.77
C LEU A 20 7.50 5.34 6.05
N TYR A 21 7.40 6.00 7.20
CA TYR A 21 7.72 5.39 8.49
C TYR A 21 6.67 4.39 8.94
N ILE A 22 5.38 4.69 8.78
CA ILE A 22 4.30 3.74 9.09
C ILE A 22 4.49 2.46 8.26
N GLY A 23 4.80 2.61 6.98
CA GLY A 23 5.14 1.51 6.11
C GLY A 23 6.32 0.69 6.52
N LEU A 24 7.43 1.36 6.79
CA LEU A 24 8.65 0.71 7.26
C LEU A 24 8.39 -0.10 8.53
N ILE A 25 7.66 0.47 9.49
CA ILE A 25 7.26 -0.22 10.73
C ILE A 25 6.44 -1.47 10.40
N LEU A 26 5.46 -1.37 9.50
CA LEU A 26 4.62 -2.50 9.13
C LEU A 26 5.38 -3.61 8.41
N ILE A 27 6.28 -3.27 7.49
CA ILE A 27 7.18 -4.23 6.84
C ILE A 27 8.01 -4.97 7.89
N ILE A 28 8.62 -4.23 8.82
CA ILE A 28 9.44 -4.80 9.90
C ILE A 28 8.61 -5.73 10.78
N LEU A 29 7.42 -5.30 11.23
CA LEU A 29 6.53 -6.11 12.06
C LEU A 29 6.10 -7.40 11.36
N GLN A 30 5.80 -7.33 10.06
CA GLN A 30 5.42 -8.47 9.26
C GLN A 30 6.56 -9.49 9.14
N TYR A 31 7.76 -9.05 8.76
CA TYR A 31 8.92 -9.95 8.64
C TYR A 31 9.34 -10.52 10.00
N ARG A 32 9.23 -9.75 11.09
CA ARG A 32 9.45 -10.27 12.44
C ARG A 32 8.43 -11.37 12.79
N ARG A 33 7.16 -11.18 12.47
CA ARG A 33 6.12 -12.19 12.70
C ARG A 33 6.36 -13.45 11.87
N GLN A 34 6.77 -13.31 10.62
CA GLN A 34 7.15 -14.43 9.75
C GLN A 34 8.33 -15.22 10.34
N MET A 35 9.35 -14.52 10.81
CA MET A 35 10.52 -15.13 11.44
C MET A 35 10.22 -15.90 12.73
N ILE A 36 9.27 -15.40 13.53
CA ILE A 36 8.80 -16.12 14.72
C ILE A 36 8.11 -17.41 14.29
N LEU A 37 7.26 -17.37 13.26
CA LEU A 37 6.58 -18.55 12.71
C LEU A 37 7.59 -19.58 12.18
N GLU A 38 8.60 -19.14 11.43
CA GLU A 38 9.68 -20.01 10.92
C GLU A 38 10.43 -20.70 12.06
N ARG A 39 10.79 -19.96 13.11
CA ARG A 39 11.45 -20.54 14.29
C ARG A 39 10.57 -21.58 14.99
N THR A 40 9.26 -21.35 15.08
CA THR A 40 8.34 -22.31 15.71
C THR A 40 8.16 -23.58 14.88
N LEU A 41 8.25 -23.49 13.55
CA LEU A 41 8.02 -24.62 12.64
C LEU A 41 9.30 -25.40 12.32
N PHE A 42 10.44 -24.72 12.21
CA PHE A 42 11.70 -25.28 11.70
C PHE A 42 12.85 -25.22 12.70
N SER A 43 12.63 -24.67 13.90
CA SER A 43 13.66 -24.43 14.94
C SER A 43 14.89 -23.67 14.44
N SER A 44 14.81 -23.05 13.26
CA SER A 44 15.88 -22.35 12.57
C SER A 44 15.32 -21.11 11.86
N ARG A 45 16.20 -20.17 11.53
CA ARG A 45 15.87 -18.98 10.74
C ARG A 45 16.20 -19.29 9.28
N ILE A 46 15.19 -19.34 8.43
CA ILE A 46 15.37 -19.56 6.99
C ILE A 46 15.66 -18.22 6.32
N HIS A 47 14.95 -17.17 6.75
CA HIS A 47 15.14 -15.82 6.22
C HIS A 47 15.81 -14.87 7.22
N SER A 48 16.22 -13.70 6.76
CA SER A 48 16.75 -12.65 7.64
C SER A 48 15.99 -11.35 7.44
N VAL A 49 15.33 -10.87 8.51
CA VAL A 49 14.55 -9.62 8.54
C VAL A 49 15.25 -8.45 7.83
N PRO A 50 16.52 -8.09 8.12
CA PRO A 50 17.11 -6.89 7.53
C PRO A 50 17.30 -7.01 6.01
N LEU A 51 17.69 -8.18 5.49
CA LEU A 51 17.84 -8.37 4.03
C LEU A 51 16.48 -8.35 3.33
N GLU A 52 15.43 -8.90 3.94
CA GLU A 52 14.09 -8.88 3.37
C GLU A 52 13.46 -7.48 3.38
N VAL A 53 13.67 -6.71 4.45
CA VAL A 53 13.24 -5.31 4.54
C VAL A 53 13.95 -4.48 3.46
N LEU A 54 15.27 -4.63 3.31
CA LEU A 54 16.03 -3.92 2.26
C LEU A 54 15.59 -4.33 0.85
N GLY A 55 15.36 -5.63 0.62
CA GLY A 55 14.81 -6.12 -0.63
C GLY A 55 13.45 -5.49 -0.94
N SER A 56 12.55 -5.48 0.04
CA SER A 56 11.22 -4.87 -0.09
C SER A 56 11.29 -3.38 -0.38
N LEU A 57 12.20 -2.64 0.27
CA LEU A 57 12.42 -1.23 -0.02
C LEU A 57 12.93 -1.03 -1.45
N GLY A 58 13.87 -1.87 -1.92
CA GLY A 58 14.37 -1.81 -3.30
C GLY A 58 13.27 -2.08 -4.33
N TYR A 59 12.47 -3.13 -4.13
CA TYR A 59 11.31 -3.41 -4.98
C TYR A 59 10.24 -2.32 -4.91
N GLY A 60 10.01 -1.73 -3.73
CA GLY A 60 9.11 -0.61 -3.54
C GLY A 60 9.55 0.65 -4.30
N LEU A 61 10.85 0.94 -4.34
CA LEU A 61 11.41 2.04 -5.14
C LEU A 61 11.22 1.79 -6.64
N ILE A 62 11.52 0.58 -7.12
CA ILE A 62 11.30 0.20 -8.52
C ILE A 62 9.81 0.32 -8.87
N GLY A 63 8.94 -0.20 -8.01
CA GLY A 63 7.48 -0.07 -8.15
C GLY A 63 7.02 1.38 -8.20
N GLY A 64 7.56 2.25 -7.33
CA GLY A 64 7.27 3.68 -7.33
C GLY A 64 7.67 4.35 -8.65
N VAL A 65 8.88 4.11 -9.15
CA VAL A 65 9.34 4.67 -10.44
C VAL A 65 8.47 4.20 -11.60
N VAL A 66 8.18 2.90 -11.67
CA VAL A 66 7.32 2.32 -12.71
C VAL A 66 5.90 2.88 -12.62
N GLY A 67 5.33 2.98 -11.41
CA GLY A 67 4.00 3.53 -11.17
C GLY A 67 3.88 4.99 -11.58
N SER A 68 4.85 5.82 -11.21
CA SER A 68 4.89 7.22 -11.63
C SER A 68 4.99 7.35 -13.16
N GLY A 69 5.77 6.50 -13.82
CA GLY A 69 5.85 6.46 -15.29
C GLY A 69 4.51 6.06 -15.93
N LEU A 70 3.81 5.07 -15.37
CA LEU A 70 2.49 4.64 -15.84
C LEU A 70 1.44 5.75 -15.66
N MET A 71 1.42 6.40 -14.50
CA MET A 71 0.52 7.53 -14.24
C MET A 71 0.76 8.68 -15.22
N MET A 72 2.02 9.04 -15.45
CA MET A 72 2.40 10.07 -16.42
C MET A 72 1.96 9.70 -17.85
N SER A 73 2.15 8.43 -18.24
CA SER A 73 1.77 7.94 -19.58
C SER A 73 0.26 7.94 -19.81
N LEU A 74 -0.51 7.65 -18.76
CA LEU A 74 -1.98 7.64 -18.79
C LEU A 74 -2.58 9.04 -18.58
N GLY A 75 -1.77 10.07 -18.34
CA GLY A 75 -2.23 11.43 -18.04
C GLY A 75 -3.01 11.52 -16.72
N VAL A 76 -2.77 10.61 -15.79
CA VAL A 76 -3.44 10.59 -14.49
C VAL A 76 -2.81 11.66 -13.60
N VAL A 77 -3.52 12.77 -13.44
CA VAL A 77 -3.15 13.83 -12.50
C VAL A 77 -3.85 13.57 -11.16
N PHE A 78 -3.07 13.67 -10.09
CA PHE A 78 -3.56 13.49 -8.73
C PHE A 78 -3.08 14.64 -7.85
N HIS A 79 -4.01 15.31 -7.19
CA HIS A 79 -3.68 16.50 -6.43
C HIS A 79 -3.30 16.18 -4.98
N PRO A 80 -2.41 16.97 -4.34
CA PRO A 80 -2.01 16.75 -2.95
C PRO A 80 -3.18 16.74 -1.95
N TYR A 81 -4.25 17.50 -2.22
CA TYR A 81 -5.44 17.50 -1.35
C TYR A 81 -6.22 16.18 -1.44
N GLU A 82 -6.35 15.60 -2.64
CA GLU A 82 -6.99 14.29 -2.86
C GLU A 82 -6.21 13.20 -2.11
N MET A 83 -4.88 13.26 -2.21
CA MET A 83 -3.97 12.40 -1.47
C MET A 83 -4.19 12.52 0.04
N GLY A 84 -4.24 13.75 0.58
CA GLY A 84 -4.48 14.00 2.00
C GLY A 84 -5.78 13.38 2.52
N ILE A 85 -6.86 13.44 1.75
CA ILE A 85 -8.16 12.85 2.11
C ILE A 85 -8.09 11.31 2.11
N VAL A 86 -7.47 10.72 1.08
CA VAL A 86 -7.24 9.27 1.02
C VAL A 86 -6.44 8.79 2.21
N TRP A 87 -5.38 9.53 2.60
CA TRP A 87 -4.59 9.21 3.78
C TRP A 87 -5.40 9.32 5.07
N LEU A 88 -6.20 10.37 5.22
CA LEU A 88 -7.07 10.55 6.38
C LEU A 88 -8.02 9.36 6.55
N ILE A 89 -8.70 8.97 5.48
CA ILE A 89 -9.61 7.81 5.49
C ILE A 89 -8.85 6.52 5.78
N THR A 90 -7.71 6.29 5.12
CA THR A 90 -6.87 5.10 5.36
C THR A 90 -6.41 5.02 6.82
N ALA A 91 -5.99 6.14 7.41
CA ALA A 91 -5.58 6.21 8.81
C ALA A 91 -6.74 5.84 9.75
N ILE A 92 -7.94 6.37 9.52
CA ILE A 92 -9.15 6.02 10.28
C ILE A 92 -9.44 4.52 10.15
N LEU A 93 -9.35 3.96 8.95
CA LEU A 93 -9.66 2.55 8.70
C LEU A 93 -8.67 1.59 9.39
N ILE A 94 -7.39 1.96 9.51
CA ILE A 94 -6.38 1.14 10.18
C ILE A 94 -6.70 0.91 11.66
N PHE A 95 -7.39 1.84 12.34
CA PHE A 95 -7.83 1.65 13.73
C PHE A 95 -8.80 0.49 13.90
N PHE A 96 -9.58 0.15 12.86
CA PHE A 96 -10.48 -1.00 12.91
C PHE A 96 -9.72 -2.30 12.63
N HIS A 97 -8.90 -2.32 11.58
CA HIS A 97 -8.09 -3.48 11.24
C HIS A 97 -7.00 -3.12 10.23
N ILE A 98 -5.81 -3.69 10.38
CA ILE A 98 -4.66 -3.45 9.48
C ILE A 98 -4.92 -3.84 8.01
N ARG A 99 -5.94 -4.67 7.75
CA ARG A 99 -6.31 -5.10 6.39
C ARG A 99 -6.84 -3.94 5.54
N PHE A 100 -7.34 -2.88 6.19
CA PHE A 100 -7.91 -1.72 5.52
C PHE A 100 -6.87 -0.66 5.15
N LEU A 101 -5.57 -0.99 5.27
CA LEU A 101 -4.48 -0.16 4.79
C LEU A 101 -4.43 -0.09 3.25
N CYS A 102 -5.01 -1.08 2.56
CA CYS A 102 -5.04 -1.06 1.10
C CYS A 102 -5.87 0.12 0.59
N LEU A 103 -5.27 0.91 -0.31
CA LEU A 103 -5.89 2.12 -0.86
C LEU A 103 -7.22 1.88 -1.58
N SER A 104 -7.49 0.64 -2.03
CA SER A 104 -8.77 0.28 -2.63
C SER A 104 -9.96 0.47 -1.68
N TYR A 105 -9.78 0.25 -0.37
CA TYR A 105 -10.83 0.49 0.62
C TYR A 105 -11.13 1.99 0.75
N ALA A 106 -10.10 2.81 0.92
CA ALA A 106 -10.26 4.26 1.06
C ALA A 106 -10.84 4.87 -0.23
N ALA A 107 -10.31 4.52 -1.40
CA ALA A 107 -10.80 4.99 -2.69
C ALA A 107 -12.24 4.53 -2.98
N GLY A 108 -12.59 3.29 -2.63
CA GLY A 108 -13.96 2.78 -2.79
C GLY A 108 -14.97 3.52 -1.90
N ILE A 109 -14.63 3.74 -0.63
CA ILE A 109 -15.46 4.52 0.30
C ILE A 109 -15.61 5.97 -0.19
N LEU A 110 -14.51 6.61 -0.58
CA LEU A 110 -14.54 7.99 -1.10
C LEU A 110 -15.32 8.09 -2.41
N GLY A 111 -15.19 7.12 -3.32
CA GLY A 111 -15.95 7.07 -4.56
C GLY A 111 -17.45 6.94 -4.33
N LEU A 112 -17.87 6.07 -3.40
CA LEU A 112 -19.26 5.92 -3.02
C LEU A 112 -19.80 7.19 -2.34
N LEU A 113 -19.06 7.75 -1.38
CA LEU A 113 -19.44 8.98 -0.69
C LEU A 113 -19.57 10.16 -1.66
N ALA A 114 -18.56 10.41 -2.49
CA ALA A 114 -18.59 11.47 -3.49
C ALA A 114 -19.72 11.27 -4.49
N GLY A 115 -19.95 10.02 -4.94
CA GLY A 115 -21.05 9.69 -5.85
C GLY A 115 -22.41 10.00 -5.24
N ILE A 116 -22.67 9.55 -4.01
CA ILE A 116 -23.94 9.80 -3.30
C ILE A 116 -24.11 11.29 -3.02
N MET A 117 -23.09 11.97 -2.52
CA MET A 117 -23.15 13.39 -2.18
C MET A 117 -23.38 14.27 -3.42
N ARG A 118 -22.86 13.90 -4.59
CA ARG A 118 -23.14 14.61 -5.85
C ARG A 118 -24.61 14.54 -6.30
N LEU A 119 -25.40 13.59 -5.78
CA LEU A 119 -26.84 13.50 -6.08
C LEU A 119 -27.68 14.52 -5.31
N PHE A 120 -27.12 15.14 -4.27
CA PHE A 120 -27.81 16.11 -3.42
C PHE A 120 -27.17 17.49 -3.58
N PRO A 121 -27.95 18.58 -3.41
CA PRO A 121 -27.39 19.92 -3.39
C PRO A 121 -26.44 20.09 -2.19
N THR A 122 -25.40 20.91 -2.37
CA THR A 122 -24.47 21.24 -1.29
C THR A 122 -25.23 21.86 -0.12
N PRO A 123 -25.05 21.36 1.12
CA PRO A 123 -25.74 21.89 2.28
C PRO A 123 -25.29 23.32 2.58
N GLU A 124 -26.23 24.19 2.96
CA GLU A 124 -25.94 25.58 3.38
C GLU A 124 -25.36 25.67 4.81
N ILE A 125 -25.22 24.53 5.47
CA ILE A 125 -24.72 24.44 6.85
C ILE A 125 -23.21 24.76 6.87
N VAL A 126 -22.85 25.87 7.52
CA VAL A 126 -21.50 26.47 7.52
C VAL A 126 -20.38 25.48 7.87
N TRP A 127 -20.59 24.60 8.85
CA TRP A 127 -19.56 23.65 9.29
C TRP A 127 -19.48 22.38 8.42
N LEU A 128 -20.53 22.05 7.65
CA LEU A 128 -20.55 20.88 6.76
C LEU A 128 -20.10 21.19 5.34
N LYS A 129 -20.37 22.43 4.87
CA LYS A 129 -20.07 22.86 3.50
C LYS A 129 -18.62 22.57 3.07
N PRO A 130 -17.57 22.87 3.88
CA PRO A 130 -16.19 22.60 3.47
C PRO A 130 -15.91 21.11 3.25
N PHE A 131 -16.43 20.25 4.13
CA PHE A 131 -16.29 18.80 3.99
C PHE A 131 -17.04 18.28 2.75
N TRP A 132 -18.23 18.81 2.50
CA TRP A 132 -19.03 18.42 1.35
C TRP A 132 -18.34 18.76 0.02
N GLU A 133 -17.85 19.99 -0.11
CA GLU A 133 -17.10 20.44 -1.28
C GLU A 133 -15.82 19.63 -1.46
N MET A 134 -15.10 19.38 -0.37
CA MET A 134 -13.87 18.59 -0.38
C MET A 134 -14.08 17.16 -0.93
N VAL A 135 -15.14 16.47 -0.51
CA VAL A 135 -15.42 15.11 -1.00
C VAL A 135 -16.02 15.11 -2.40
N THR A 136 -16.94 16.04 -2.71
CA THR A 136 -17.60 16.09 -4.01
C THR A 136 -16.69 16.56 -5.15
N GLN A 137 -15.61 17.30 -4.86
CA GLN A 137 -14.62 17.74 -5.84
C GLN A 137 -13.56 16.69 -6.20
N LEU A 138 -13.50 15.56 -5.47
CA LEU A 138 -12.52 14.50 -5.74
C LEU A 138 -12.61 13.96 -7.18
N HIS A 139 -11.46 13.86 -7.86
CA HIS A 139 -11.39 13.23 -9.17
C HIS A 139 -11.38 11.70 -9.05
N ILE A 140 -12.58 11.11 -8.93
CA ILE A 140 -12.77 9.65 -8.76
C ILE A 140 -12.07 8.81 -9.83
N PRO A 141 -12.07 9.17 -11.14
CA PRO A 141 -11.32 8.40 -12.13
C PRO A 141 -9.82 8.32 -11.84
N SER A 142 -9.20 9.42 -11.37
CA SER A 142 -7.77 9.42 -10.99
C SER A 142 -7.52 8.51 -9.80
N LEU A 143 -8.39 8.54 -8.78
CA LEU A 143 -8.31 7.66 -7.62
C LEU A 143 -8.34 6.18 -8.02
N ILE A 144 -9.30 5.81 -8.88
CA ILE A 144 -9.44 4.43 -9.37
C ILE A 144 -8.21 4.03 -10.20
N ALA A 145 -7.71 4.92 -11.06
CA ALA A 145 -6.54 4.66 -11.89
C ALA A 145 -5.29 4.39 -11.05
N ILE A 146 -5.05 5.19 -10.01
CA ILE A 146 -3.93 5.00 -9.07
C ILE A 146 -4.07 3.65 -8.38
N VAL A 147 -5.23 3.34 -7.81
CA VAL A 147 -5.46 2.05 -7.16
C VAL A 147 -5.19 0.89 -8.11
N ALA A 148 -5.66 0.96 -9.35
CA ALA A 148 -5.45 -0.07 -10.35
C ALA A 148 -3.96 -0.26 -10.70
N ILE A 149 -3.23 0.83 -10.95
CA ILE A 149 -1.78 0.79 -11.25
C ILE A 149 -1.01 0.15 -10.10
N LEU A 150 -1.34 0.52 -8.86
CA LEU A 150 -0.65 0.01 -7.68
C LEU A 150 -0.91 -1.48 -7.45
N HIS A 151 -2.14 -1.96 -7.65
CA HIS A 151 -2.43 -3.39 -7.57
C HIS A 151 -1.76 -4.19 -8.69
N LEU A 152 -1.61 -3.59 -9.88
CA LEU A 152 -0.89 -4.21 -10.99
C LEU A 152 0.60 -4.35 -10.67
N ILE A 153 1.22 -3.29 -10.14
CA ILE A 153 2.61 -3.32 -9.67
C ILE A 153 2.75 -4.33 -8.54
N GLU A 154 1.81 -4.37 -7.61
CA GLU A 154 1.81 -5.32 -6.52
C GLU A 154 1.77 -6.77 -7.01
N ALA A 155 0.84 -7.10 -7.89
CA ALA A 155 0.74 -8.42 -8.49
C ALA A 155 2.03 -8.80 -9.25
N PHE A 156 2.63 -7.85 -9.96
CA PHE A 156 3.88 -8.08 -10.67
C PHE A 156 5.06 -8.36 -9.73
N LEU A 157 5.22 -7.55 -8.67
CA LEU A 157 6.30 -7.76 -7.69
C LEU A 157 6.10 -9.03 -6.86
N ILE A 158 4.85 -9.40 -6.54
CA ILE A 158 4.53 -10.69 -5.94
C ILE A 158 5.01 -11.81 -6.85
N ARG A 159 4.70 -11.75 -8.14
CA ARG A 159 5.13 -12.78 -9.10
C ARG A 159 6.65 -12.90 -9.16
N LEU A 160 7.39 -11.80 -9.13
CA LEU A 160 8.86 -11.81 -9.14
C LEU A 160 9.48 -12.37 -7.85
N GLN A 161 8.81 -12.21 -6.72
CA GLN A 161 9.32 -12.61 -5.40
C GLN A 161 8.74 -13.93 -4.90
N ALA A 162 7.76 -14.50 -5.59
CA ALA A 162 7.00 -15.68 -5.15
C ALA A 162 7.89 -16.87 -4.79
N GLU A 163 8.93 -17.16 -5.58
CA GLU A 163 9.86 -18.26 -5.33
C GLU A 163 10.71 -18.05 -4.08
N LYS A 164 11.09 -16.80 -3.78
CA LYS A 164 11.96 -16.45 -2.64
C LYS A 164 11.22 -16.36 -1.32
N THR A 165 9.91 -16.11 -1.34
CA THR A 165 9.10 -15.89 -0.12
C THR A 165 8.16 -17.04 0.22
N SER A 166 8.32 -18.17 -0.45
CA SER A 166 7.61 -19.40 -0.10
C SER A 166 8.26 -20.04 1.13
N THR A 167 7.59 -19.99 2.28
CA THR A 167 8.02 -20.78 3.45
C THR A 167 7.43 -22.18 3.31
N PRO A 168 8.27 -23.24 3.24
CA PRO A 168 7.75 -24.60 3.32
C PRO A 168 6.99 -24.78 4.64
N LEU A 169 6.07 -25.72 4.69
CA LEU A 169 5.24 -26.01 5.85
C LEU A 169 4.97 -27.51 5.88
N PHE A 170 5.22 -28.14 7.03
CA PHE A 170 4.80 -29.51 7.26
C PHE A 170 3.60 -29.50 8.21
N ILE A 171 2.46 -30.01 7.75
CA ILE A 171 1.25 -30.15 8.57
C ILE A 171 1.06 -31.64 8.85
N GLU A 172 0.92 -31.99 10.12
CA GLU A 172 0.44 -33.32 10.49
C GLU A 172 -1.08 -33.43 10.27
N THR A 173 -1.49 -34.41 9.49
CA THR A 173 -2.92 -34.74 9.35
C THR A 173 -3.45 -35.42 10.61
N LYS A 174 -4.77 -35.41 10.78
CA LYS A 174 -5.49 -36.16 11.83
C LYS A 174 -5.17 -37.67 11.86
N ARG A 175 -4.54 -38.20 10.81
CA ARG A 175 -4.09 -39.60 10.67
C ARG A 175 -2.60 -39.79 10.97
N GLY A 176 -1.90 -38.77 11.48
CA GLY A 176 -0.47 -38.81 11.80
C GLY A 176 0.46 -38.80 10.58
N LYS A 177 -0.04 -38.51 9.37
CA LYS A 177 0.81 -38.38 8.17
C LYS A 177 1.24 -36.93 7.99
N LEU A 178 2.54 -36.71 7.82
CA LEU A 178 3.11 -35.42 7.44
C LEU A 178 2.79 -35.13 5.97
N ILE A 179 2.16 -33.98 5.71
CA ILE A 179 1.95 -33.45 4.37
C ILE A 179 2.79 -32.19 4.24
N GLY A 180 3.60 -32.14 3.18
CA GLY A 180 4.32 -30.93 2.77
C GLY A 180 3.37 -29.97 2.03
N GLY A 181 3.36 -28.71 2.44
CA GLY A 181 2.71 -27.59 1.77
C GLY A 181 3.62 -26.37 1.77
N ASN A 182 3.27 -25.34 1.00
CA ASN A 182 4.01 -24.08 0.98
C ASN A 182 3.05 -22.96 1.41
N ILE A 183 3.49 -22.11 2.35
CA ILE A 183 2.78 -20.88 2.69
C ILE A 183 3.46 -19.73 1.93
N PHE A 184 2.67 -19.02 1.12
CA PHE A 184 3.07 -17.74 0.53
C PHE A 184 2.54 -16.61 1.42
N LYS A 185 3.44 -15.83 2.04
CA LYS A 185 3.08 -14.61 2.77
C LYS A 185 4.03 -13.48 2.37
N LEU A 186 3.74 -12.82 1.25
CA LEU A 186 4.40 -11.55 0.90
C LEU A 186 3.46 -10.39 1.24
N PHE A 187 3.98 -9.38 1.92
CA PHE A 187 3.28 -8.12 2.16
C PHE A 187 4.13 -7.00 1.57
N GLY A 188 3.82 -6.58 0.35
CA GLY A 188 4.50 -5.46 -0.28
C GLY A 188 3.94 -4.16 0.27
N TYR A 189 4.70 -3.43 1.09
CA TYR A 189 4.37 -2.04 1.39
C TYR A 189 4.97 -1.15 0.30
N TYR A 190 4.11 -0.42 -0.40
CA TYR A 190 4.51 0.54 -1.43
C TYR A 190 4.55 1.94 -0.80
N PRO A 191 5.74 2.53 -0.57
CA PRO A 191 5.82 3.95 -0.28
C PRO A 191 5.36 4.69 -1.54
N TYR A 192 4.16 5.26 -1.50
CA TYR A 192 3.65 6.11 -2.56
C TYR A 192 4.45 7.42 -2.58
N PHE A 193 5.03 7.74 -3.75
CA PHE A 193 5.79 8.95 -4.04
C PHE A 193 4.93 9.99 -4.76
#